data_AF-A0A1M3LFF9-F1
#
_entry.id   AF-A0A1M3LFF9-F1
#
_cell.length_a   1.000
_cell.length_b   1.000
_cell.length_c   1.000
_cell.angle_alpha   90.00
_cell.angle_beta   90.00
_cell.angle_gamma   90.00
#
_symmetry.space_group_name_H-M   'P 1'
#
loop_
_entity.id
_entity.type
_entity.pdbx_description
1 polymer ?
#
loop_
_entity_poly.entity_id
_entity_poly.type
_entity_poly.pdbx_seq_one_letter_code
_entity_poly.pdbx_strand_id
1 'polypeptide(L)'
;MKGEYDDDEDWAPVEDLIGGLDLDPFDPLNRSGNAAAPGSRAVRWRDLAPEQARVEWNTLRQWVEWVTTRFDVPVSLVPNCWWQHPALVEELSALHVAWRTAYDQQDSGLGPVMWLERWHNAKARLRAAYPGSCNNGHQPIKRRTWTDITDQDEWDAWANDAHGD
;
A
#
# COMPACT_ATOMS: atom_id res chain seq x y z
N MET A 1 26.61 -38.43 30.29
CA MET A 1 25.73 -38.60 29.11
C MET A 1 26.24 -37.69 28.02
N LYS A 2 26.91 -38.23 26.99
CA LYS A 2 27.13 -37.54 25.73
C LYS A 2 25.86 -37.77 24.90
N GLY A 3 25.16 -36.70 24.56
CA GLY A 3 24.08 -36.75 23.58
C GLY A 3 24.70 -37.01 22.22
N GLU A 4 24.45 -38.20 21.70
CA GLU A 4 24.71 -38.57 20.32
C GLU A 4 23.77 -37.72 19.46
N TYR A 5 24.33 -36.88 18.60
CA TYR A 5 23.55 -36.18 17.58
C TYR A 5 23.28 -37.21 16.49
N ASP A 6 21.99 -37.41 16.21
CA ASP A 6 21.48 -38.29 15.16
C ASP A 6 21.72 -37.57 13.82
N ASP A 7 22.87 -37.84 13.18
CA ASP A 7 23.32 -37.22 11.91
C ASP A 7 22.60 -37.84 10.68
N ASP A 8 21.60 -38.70 10.90
CA ASP A 8 20.88 -39.44 9.83
C ASP A 8 19.56 -38.75 9.38
N GLU A 9 19.34 -37.48 9.75
CA GLU A 9 18.22 -36.71 9.19
C GLU A 9 18.56 -36.32 7.73
N ASP A 10 18.04 -37.11 6.80
CA ASP A 10 18.16 -36.94 5.35
C ASP A 10 17.38 -35.67 4.92
N TRP A 11 18.01 -34.52 5.10
CA TRP A 11 17.47 -33.22 4.68
C TRP A 11 17.32 -33.22 3.17
N ALA A 12 16.08 -33.07 2.70
CA ALA A 12 15.81 -32.94 1.27
C ALA A 12 16.68 -31.81 0.66
N PRO A 13 17.15 -31.98 -0.59
CA PRO A 13 17.91 -30.95 -1.28
C PRO A 13 17.17 -29.61 -1.24
N VAL A 14 17.90 -28.52 -1.03
CA VAL A 14 17.30 -27.17 -0.95
C VAL A 14 16.49 -26.85 -2.20
N GLU A 15 16.86 -27.43 -3.34
CA GLU A 15 16.15 -27.31 -4.60
C GLU A 15 14.74 -27.92 -4.56
N ASP A 16 14.55 -29.04 -3.85
CA ASP A 16 13.25 -29.71 -3.69
C ASP A 16 12.35 -28.97 -2.70
N LEU A 17 12.94 -28.36 -1.66
CA LEU A 17 12.21 -27.49 -0.72
C LEU A 17 11.75 -26.19 -1.39
N ILE A 18 12.57 -25.65 -2.29
CA ILE A 18 12.25 -24.42 -3.04
C ILE A 18 11.27 -24.70 -4.18
N GLY A 19 11.38 -25.84 -4.86
CA GLY A 19 10.49 -26.21 -5.97
C GLY A 19 9.01 -26.38 -5.58
N GLY A 20 8.73 -26.61 -4.30
CA GLY A 20 7.36 -26.64 -3.76
C GLY A 20 6.80 -25.28 -3.34
N LEU A 21 7.64 -24.26 -3.24
CA LEU A 21 7.23 -22.88 -3.00
C LEU A 21 7.04 -22.26 -4.38
N ASP A 22 5.79 -22.00 -4.77
CA ASP A 22 5.38 -21.37 -6.03
C ASP A 22 5.81 -19.88 -6.08
N LEU A 23 7.12 -19.65 -5.90
CA LEU A 23 7.79 -18.37 -5.89
C LEU A 23 8.22 -18.08 -7.32
N ASP A 24 7.39 -17.32 -8.04
CA ASP A 24 7.78 -16.77 -9.33
C ASP A 24 8.98 -15.84 -9.14
N PRO A 25 10.19 -16.18 -9.62
CA PRO A 25 11.41 -15.44 -9.26
C PRO A 25 11.48 -14.04 -9.88
N PHE A 26 10.56 -13.68 -10.78
CA PHE A 26 10.68 -12.49 -11.62
C PHE A 26 9.45 -11.58 -11.74
N ASP A 27 8.41 -11.74 -10.91
CA ASP A 27 7.36 -10.71 -10.81
C ASP A 27 7.40 -9.94 -9.48
N PRO A 28 8.18 -8.84 -9.38
CA PRO A 28 8.22 -7.98 -8.19
C PRO A 28 6.87 -7.29 -7.89
N LEU A 29 5.89 -7.38 -8.80
CA LEU A 29 4.53 -6.90 -8.62
C LEU A 29 3.54 -8.01 -8.23
N ASN A 30 3.93 -9.28 -8.31
CA ASN A 30 3.13 -10.42 -7.90
C ASN A 30 3.17 -10.61 -6.38
N ARG A 31 2.41 -9.76 -5.68
CA ARG A 31 2.10 -9.94 -4.24
C ARG A 31 1.08 -11.06 -3.98
N SER A 32 0.89 -11.98 -4.94
CA SER A 32 -0.05 -13.10 -4.78
C SER A 32 0.60 -14.32 -4.11
N GLY A 33 1.89 -14.25 -3.77
CA GLY A 33 2.58 -15.25 -2.96
C GLY A 33 1.90 -15.42 -1.59
N ASN A 34 1.46 -16.66 -1.32
CA ASN A 34 0.77 -17.15 -0.11
C ASN A 34 -0.26 -16.20 0.50
N ALA A 35 -1.53 -16.38 0.06
CA ALA A 35 -2.77 -15.94 0.70
C ALA A 35 -2.57 -14.90 1.81
N ALA A 36 -2.24 -13.67 1.42
CA ALA A 36 -2.18 -12.55 2.33
C ALA A 36 -3.49 -12.54 3.14
N ALA A 37 -3.40 -12.43 4.47
CA ALA A 37 -4.55 -12.49 5.37
C ALA A 37 -5.75 -11.74 4.75
N PRO A 38 -6.98 -12.31 4.73
CA PRO A 38 -8.11 -11.72 4.04
C PRO A 38 -8.24 -10.22 4.35
N GLY A 39 -7.99 -9.37 3.34
CA GLY A 39 -7.95 -7.92 3.53
C GLY A 39 -6.57 -7.30 3.83
N SER A 40 -5.45 -7.92 3.48
CA SER A 40 -4.13 -7.27 3.56
C SER A 40 -3.57 -6.88 2.18
N ARG A 41 -4.36 -7.04 1.12
CA ARG A 41 -3.95 -6.70 -0.25
C ARG A 41 -3.96 -5.18 -0.46
N ALA A 42 -2.87 -4.67 -1.04
CA ALA A 42 -2.80 -3.29 -1.51
C ALA A 42 -3.85 -3.03 -2.61
N VAL A 43 -4.56 -1.91 -2.49
CA VAL A 43 -5.61 -1.53 -3.43
C VAL A 43 -4.98 -0.72 -4.57
N ARG A 44 -5.06 -1.22 -5.80
CA ARG A 44 -4.62 -0.49 -7.01
C ARG A 44 -5.82 0.18 -7.66
N TRP A 45 -6.14 1.40 -7.24
CA TRP A 45 -7.36 2.11 -7.70
C TRP A 45 -7.47 2.27 -9.21
N ARG A 46 -6.34 2.39 -9.91
CA ARG A 46 -6.27 2.56 -11.37
C ARG A 46 -6.82 1.37 -12.15
N ASP A 47 -6.67 0.16 -11.62
CA ASP A 47 -6.89 -1.09 -12.36
C ASP A 47 -8.09 -1.89 -11.82
N LEU A 48 -8.88 -1.31 -10.92
CA LEU A 48 -10.04 -1.97 -10.32
C LEU A 48 -11.21 -2.07 -11.30
N ALA A 49 -11.79 -3.25 -11.40
CA ALA A 49 -13.10 -3.42 -12.03
C ALA A 49 -14.18 -2.63 -11.24
N PRO A 50 -15.20 -2.07 -11.91
CA PRO A 50 -16.23 -1.25 -11.26
C PRO A 50 -16.92 -1.91 -10.06
N GLU A 51 -17.15 -3.22 -10.15
CA GLU A 51 -17.82 -4.03 -9.12
C GLU A 51 -16.94 -4.16 -7.87
N GLN A 52 -15.64 -4.40 -8.07
CA GLN A 52 -14.65 -4.50 -7.00
C GLN A 52 -14.41 -3.14 -6.34
N ALA A 53 -14.37 -2.07 -7.15
CA ALA A 53 -14.16 -0.71 -6.66
C ALA A 53 -15.20 -0.31 -5.62
N ARG A 54 -16.48 -0.70 -5.80
CA ARG A 54 -17.54 -0.38 -4.83
C ARG A 54 -17.26 -0.95 -3.45
N VAL A 55 -16.80 -2.21 -3.39
CA VAL A 55 -16.49 -2.90 -2.13
C VAL A 55 -15.31 -2.24 -1.44
N GLU A 56 -14.24 -1.97 -2.18
CA GLU A 56 -13.04 -1.31 -1.64
C GLU A 56 -13.36 0.11 -1.14
N TRP A 57 -14.16 0.88 -1.89
CA TRP A 57 -14.58 2.22 -1.47
C TRP A 57 -15.37 2.21 -0.15
N ASN A 58 -16.32 1.29 -0.01
CA ASN A 58 -17.12 1.18 1.21
C ASN A 58 -16.27 0.72 2.40
N THR A 59 -15.33 -0.20 2.17
CA THR A 59 -14.43 -0.71 3.21
C THR A 59 -13.49 0.40 3.68
N LEU A 60 -12.84 1.11 2.75
CA LEU A 60 -11.99 2.24 3.07
C LEU A 60 -12.77 3.33 3.79
N ARG A 61 -13.99 3.67 3.32
CA ARG A 61 -14.82 4.70 3.95
C ARG A 61 -15.09 4.42 5.42
N GLN A 62 -15.55 3.21 5.74
CA GLN A 62 -15.83 2.82 7.13
C GLN A 62 -14.59 2.97 8.02
N TRP A 63 -13.44 2.55 7.50
CA TRP A 63 -12.18 2.70 8.23
C TRP A 63 -11.76 4.17 8.38
N VAL A 64 -11.91 5.00 7.34
CA VAL A 64 -11.59 6.45 7.41
C VAL A 64 -12.49 7.14 8.44
N GLU A 65 -13.79 6.87 8.44
CA GLU A 65 -14.74 7.42 9.42
C GLU A 65 -14.37 6.99 10.85
N TRP A 66 -14.00 5.71 11.04
CA TRP A 66 -13.52 5.21 12.32
C TRP A 66 -12.21 5.87 12.77
N VAL A 67 -11.17 5.87 11.92
CA VAL A 67 -9.84 6.32 12.32
C VAL A 67 -9.82 7.83 12.59
N THR A 68 -10.58 8.61 11.81
CA THR A 68 -10.67 10.05 12.02
C THR A 68 -11.39 10.39 13.32
N THR A 69 -12.46 9.67 13.65
CA THR A 69 -13.17 9.82 14.93
C THR A 69 -12.32 9.33 16.10
N ARG A 70 -11.65 8.18 15.96
CA ARG A 70 -10.89 7.54 17.04
C ARG A 70 -9.64 8.33 17.44
N PHE A 71 -8.98 8.98 16.48
CA PHE A 71 -7.74 9.73 16.69
C PHE A 71 -7.93 11.25 16.67
N ASP A 72 -9.18 11.73 16.75
CA ASP A 72 -9.54 13.16 16.70
C ASP A 72 -8.84 13.91 15.55
N VAL A 73 -8.97 13.36 14.34
CA VAL A 73 -8.34 13.92 13.16
C VAL A 73 -9.14 15.13 12.67
N PRO A 74 -8.51 16.32 12.58
CA PRO A 74 -9.23 17.51 12.15
C PRO A 74 -9.55 17.46 10.65
N VAL A 75 -10.63 18.13 10.26
CA VAL A 75 -11.06 18.28 8.85
C VAL A 75 -10.03 19.00 7.97
N SER A 76 -9.10 19.74 8.58
CA SER A 76 -7.96 20.36 7.91
C SER A 76 -6.91 19.33 7.46
N LEU A 77 -6.92 18.13 8.04
CA LEU A 77 -6.02 17.03 7.67
C LEU A 77 -6.72 16.02 6.77
N VAL A 78 -7.92 15.58 7.15
CA VAL A 78 -8.75 14.66 6.36
C VAL A 78 -10.14 15.30 6.22
N PRO A 79 -10.45 15.94 5.08
CA PRO A 79 -11.71 16.64 4.89
C PRO A 79 -12.88 15.68 4.66
N ASN A 80 -14.11 16.13 4.88
CA ASN A 80 -15.31 15.33 4.59
C ASN A 80 -15.40 14.89 3.12
N CYS A 81 -14.77 15.60 2.19
CA CYS A 81 -14.68 15.24 0.78
C CYS A 81 -13.42 14.46 0.42
N TRP A 82 -12.74 13.79 1.37
CA TRP A 82 -11.45 13.11 1.17
C TRP A 82 -11.42 12.17 -0.05
N TRP A 83 -12.52 11.48 -0.37
CA TRP A 83 -12.61 10.56 -1.51
C TRP A 83 -12.48 11.26 -2.88
N GLN A 84 -12.58 12.59 -2.92
CA GLN A 84 -12.38 13.40 -4.11
C GLN A 84 -10.93 13.87 -4.26
N HIS A 85 -10.03 13.51 -3.33
CA HIS A 85 -8.62 13.86 -3.34
C HIS A 85 -7.77 12.61 -3.58
N PRO A 86 -7.32 12.33 -4.82
CA PRO A 86 -6.65 11.08 -5.16
C PRO A 86 -5.40 10.79 -4.33
N ALA A 87 -4.57 11.81 -4.06
CA ALA A 87 -3.38 11.64 -3.23
C ALA A 87 -3.72 11.23 -1.77
N LEU A 88 -4.82 11.75 -1.21
CA LEU A 88 -5.31 11.30 0.09
C LEU A 88 -5.83 9.86 0.01
N VAL A 89 -6.56 9.51 -1.04
CA VAL A 89 -7.10 8.15 -1.23
C VAL A 89 -5.96 7.13 -1.24
N GLU A 90 -4.89 7.39 -1.98
CA GLU A 90 -3.72 6.49 -2.04
C GLU A 90 -3.07 6.33 -0.65
N GLU A 91 -2.78 7.43 0.05
CA GLU A 91 -2.15 7.41 1.37
C GLU A 91 -3.03 6.71 2.42
N LEU A 92 -4.33 7.03 2.45
CA LEU A 92 -5.30 6.42 3.37
C LEU A 92 -5.49 4.93 3.08
N SER A 93 -5.48 4.53 1.82
CA SER A 93 -5.56 3.13 1.41
C SER A 93 -4.35 2.33 1.87
N ALA A 94 -3.15 2.88 1.73
CA ALA A 94 -1.92 2.26 2.23
C ALA A 94 -1.92 2.12 3.76
N LEU A 95 -2.35 3.16 4.48
CA LEU A 95 -2.46 3.14 5.94
C LEU A 95 -3.52 2.15 6.43
N HIS A 96 -4.63 2.00 5.70
CA HIS A 96 -5.67 1.04 6.00
C HIS A 96 -5.18 -0.41 5.82
N VAL A 97 -4.44 -0.69 4.75
CA VAL A 97 -3.81 -2.00 4.54
C VAL A 97 -2.84 -2.31 5.67
N ALA A 98 -1.97 -1.36 6.02
CA ALA A 98 -1.04 -1.52 7.14
C ALA A 98 -1.77 -1.74 8.48
N TRP A 99 -2.91 -1.08 8.69
CA TRP A 99 -3.74 -1.28 9.88
C TRP A 99 -4.31 -2.70 9.93
N ARG A 100 -4.89 -3.19 8.83
CA ARG A 100 -5.45 -4.55 8.76
C ARG A 100 -4.38 -5.61 9.03
N THR A 101 -3.19 -5.46 8.45
CA THR A 101 -2.06 -6.37 8.72
C THR A 101 -1.59 -6.29 10.17
N ALA A 102 -1.48 -5.09 10.74
CA ALA A 102 -0.99 -4.88 12.11
C ALA A 102 -1.92 -5.45 13.19
N TYR A 103 -3.21 -5.61 12.89
CA TYR A 103 -4.21 -6.13 13.83
C TYR A 103 -4.72 -7.52 13.42
N ASP A 104 -4.01 -8.20 12.51
CA ASP A 104 -4.31 -9.59 12.16
C ASP A 104 -4.01 -10.54 13.33
N GLN A 105 -4.76 -11.63 13.43
CA GLN A 105 -4.58 -12.62 14.51
C GLN A 105 -3.22 -13.34 14.46
N GLN A 106 -2.56 -13.34 13.30
CA GLN A 106 -1.24 -13.94 13.11
C GLN A 106 -0.09 -12.96 13.41
N ASP A 107 -0.38 -11.71 13.79
CA ASP A 107 0.67 -10.76 14.14
C ASP A 107 1.40 -11.17 15.42
N SER A 108 2.72 -10.96 15.44
CA SER A 108 3.60 -11.26 16.57
C SER A 108 3.33 -10.44 17.85
N GLY A 109 2.41 -9.48 17.80
CA GLY A 109 2.05 -8.56 18.88
C GLY A 109 2.68 -7.17 18.76
N LEU A 110 3.61 -6.97 17.82
CA LEU A 110 4.29 -5.69 17.58
C LEU A 110 3.63 -4.85 16.48
N GLY A 111 2.81 -5.45 15.62
CA GLY A 111 2.11 -4.76 14.53
C GLY A 111 1.39 -3.48 14.97
N PRO A 112 0.58 -3.50 16.05
CA PRO A 112 -0.20 -2.33 16.46
C PRO A 112 0.66 -1.11 16.81
N VAL A 113 1.76 -1.28 17.55
CA VAL A 113 2.65 -0.16 17.91
C VAL A 113 3.39 0.37 16.67
N MET A 114 3.86 -0.53 15.80
CA MET A 114 4.51 -0.16 14.54
C MET A 114 3.55 0.61 13.61
N TRP A 115 2.27 0.25 13.59
CA TRP A 115 1.26 0.98 12.83
C TRP A 115 1.01 2.38 13.41
N LEU A 116 0.95 2.53 14.74
CA LEU A 116 0.77 3.84 15.38
C LEU A 116 1.92 4.81 15.08
N GLU A 117 3.16 4.32 15.02
CA GLU A 117 4.32 5.11 14.60
C GLU A 117 4.17 5.58 13.14
N ARG A 118 3.76 4.67 12.24
CA ARG A 118 3.51 5.00 10.83
C ARG A 118 2.37 6.00 10.69
N TRP A 119 1.30 5.83 11.45
CA TRP A 119 0.17 6.76 11.50
C TRP A 119 0.61 8.16 11.94
N HIS A 120 1.44 8.26 12.98
CA HIS A 120 2.00 9.54 13.41
C HIS A 120 2.83 10.20 12.31
N ASN A 121 3.76 9.45 11.70
CA ASN A 121 4.64 9.94 10.64
C ASN A 121 3.88 10.32 9.36
N ALA A 122 2.77 9.64 9.07
CA ALA A 122 1.96 9.90 7.88
C ALA A 122 1.20 11.24 7.95
N LYS A 123 0.99 11.82 9.14
CA LYS A 123 0.28 13.10 9.28
C LYS A 123 0.91 14.21 8.45
N ALA A 124 2.24 14.23 8.28
CA ALA A 124 2.91 15.21 7.41
C ALA A 124 2.54 15.01 5.93
N ARG A 125 2.51 13.76 5.45
CA ARG A 125 2.12 13.43 4.07
C ARG A 125 0.64 13.70 3.81
N LEU A 126 -0.24 13.42 4.78
CA LEU A 126 -1.66 13.75 4.68
C LEU A 126 -1.87 15.27 4.53
N ARG A 127 -1.13 16.11 5.28
CA ARG A 127 -1.16 17.57 5.08
C ARG A 127 -0.66 17.99 3.70
N ALA A 128 0.39 17.34 3.19
CA ALA A 128 0.91 17.66 1.85
C ALA A 128 -0.07 17.23 0.75
N ALA A 129 -0.76 16.10 0.92
CA ALA A 129 -1.76 15.59 -0.01
C ALA A 129 -3.05 16.44 -0.03
N TYR A 130 -3.33 17.16 1.06
CA TYR A 130 -4.45 18.09 1.16
C TYR A 130 -4.07 19.37 1.92
N PRO A 131 -3.77 20.47 1.20
CA PRO A 131 -3.35 21.72 1.83
C PRO A 131 -4.51 22.56 2.43
N GLY A 132 -5.69 21.98 2.67
CA GLY A 132 -6.77 22.68 3.39
C GLY A 132 -7.71 23.54 2.54
N SER A 133 -7.85 23.27 1.23
CA SER A 133 -8.59 24.14 0.30
C SER A 133 -10.12 24.00 0.33
N CYS A 134 -10.70 22.98 0.99
CA CYS A 134 -12.13 22.64 0.86
C CYS A 134 -13.05 23.18 1.97
N ASN A 135 -12.65 24.25 2.66
CA ASN A 135 -13.40 24.81 3.80
C ASN A 135 -14.80 25.36 3.42
N ASN A 136 -14.99 25.82 2.19
CA ASN A 136 -16.26 26.35 1.67
C ASN A 136 -16.85 25.47 0.55
N GLY A 137 -16.61 24.16 0.63
CA GLY A 137 -16.99 23.20 -0.41
C GLY A 137 -15.79 22.66 -1.17
N HIS A 138 -15.99 21.51 -1.83
CA HIS A 138 -14.91 20.80 -2.50
C HIS A 138 -14.29 21.65 -3.63
N GLN A 139 -12.96 21.77 -3.60
CA GLN A 139 -12.18 22.41 -4.65
C GLN A 139 -11.50 21.32 -5.49
N PRO A 140 -11.87 21.18 -6.77
CA PRO A 140 -11.31 20.13 -7.62
C PRO A 140 -9.81 20.36 -7.84
N ILE A 141 -9.03 19.29 -7.73
CA ILE A 141 -7.60 19.33 -8.01
C ILE A 141 -7.40 19.40 -9.53
N LYS A 142 -6.67 20.42 -10.00
CA LYS A 142 -6.22 20.49 -11.40
C LYS A 142 -5.19 19.39 -11.65
N ARG A 143 -5.59 18.35 -12.39
CA ARG A 143 -4.68 17.27 -12.77
C ARG A 143 -3.69 17.76 -13.83
N ARG A 144 -2.42 17.38 -13.68
CA ARG A 144 -1.44 17.49 -14.77
C ARG A 144 -1.89 16.58 -15.92
N THR A 145 -1.79 17.09 -17.14
CA THR A 145 -1.84 16.28 -18.37
C THR A 145 -0.42 16.07 -18.87
N TRP A 146 -0.15 14.95 -19.54
CA TRP A 146 1.13 14.66 -20.19
C TRP A 146 1.04 14.78 -21.72
N THR A 147 -0.10 15.19 -22.26
CA THR A 147 -0.29 15.42 -23.70
C THR A 147 0.71 16.45 -24.21
N ASP A 148 1.47 16.10 -25.23
CA ASP A 148 2.45 16.94 -25.93
C ASP A 148 3.53 17.57 -25.02
N ILE A 149 3.78 17.00 -23.83
CA ILE A 149 4.84 17.47 -22.93
C ILE A 149 6.18 16.79 -23.23
N THR A 150 6.12 15.50 -23.59
CA THR A 150 7.31 14.68 -23.84
C THR A 150 7.56 14.60 -25.33
N ASP A 151 8.69 15.15 -25.78
CA ASP A 151 9.24 14.85 -27.09
C ASP A 151 9.70 13.38 -27.07
N GLN A 152 9.12 12.56 -27.95
CA GLN A 152 9.40 11.13 -27.99
C GLN A 152 10.80 10.84 -28.51
N ASP A 153 11.31 11.65 -29.45
CA ASP A 153 12.66 11.47 -29.99
C ASP A 153 13.70 11.84 -28.94
N GLU A 154 13.45 12.90 -28.15
CA GLU A 154 14.27 13.27 -26.99
C GLU A 154 14.23 12.19 -25.91
N TRP A 155 13.05 11.67 -25.59
CA TRP A 155 12.88 10.59 -24.61
C TRP A 155 13.58 9.31 -25.05
N ASP A 156 13.43 8.90 -26.32
CA ASP A 156 14.05 7.70 -26.86
C ASP A 156 15.57 7.85 -26.94
N ALA A 157 16.08 9.03 -27.32
CA ALA A 157 17.52 9.31 -27.27
C ALA A 157 18.05 9.19 -25.84
N TRP A 158 17.38 9.80 -24.86
CA TRP A 158 17.75 9.69 -23.45
C TRP A 158 17.68 8.25 -22.93
N ALA A 159 16.60 7.52 -23.24
CA ALA A 159 16.40 6.15 -22.75
C ALA A 159 17.43 5.16 -23.32
N ASN A 160 17.91 5.41 -24.55
CA ASN A 160 18.92 4.58 -25.19
C ASN A 160 20.37 4.96 -24.79
N ASP A 161 20.61 6.21 -24.37
CA ASP A 161 21.93 6.74 -24.02
C ASP A 161 22.23 6.63 -22.50
N ALA A 162 21.23 6.83 -21.64
CA ALA A 162 21.42 7.02 -20.19
C ALA A 162 21.44 5.73 -19.34
N HIS A 163 21.86 4.60 -19.92
CA HIS A 163 22.22 3.39 -19.17
C HIS A 163 23.73 3.35 -18.89
N GLY A 164 24.23 4.36 -18.17
CA GLY A 164 25.50 4.30 -17.42
C GLY A 164 26.65 5.12 -18.00
N ASP A 165 26.69 6.40 -17.61
CA ASP A 165 27.89 7.05 -17.06
C ASP A 165 27.49 7.74 -15.73
#